data_AF-X5MMR9-F1
#
_entry.id   AF-X5MMR9-F1
#
_cell.length_a   1.000
_cell.length_b   1.000
_cell.length_c   1.000
_cell.angle_alpha   90.00
_cell.angle_beta   90.00
_cell.angle_gamma   90.00
#
_symmetry.space_group_name_H-M   'P 1'
#
loop_
_entity.id
_entity.type
_entity.pdbx_description
1 polymer ?
#
loop_
_entity_poly.entity_id
_entity_poly.type
_entity_poly.pdbx_seq_one_letter_code
_entity_poly.pdbx_strand_id
1 'polypeptide(L)'
;MDTFMRLVIAGSALCLSLIAPKTAAAANCSEPELLEDHHEEYNKLICDGVRDVQEHDYSRAVDSFENALAIRLHEQPNFQLFPKLAWASFKAGQTEKAEVALEKARLSLSVFTGILKCEEHEDGYQLMNPHGEPVTERLSDQVTLVMCGAAYDYVYQRQSLERVLEEAAMVERYLDVKHRIADVNASE
;
A
#
# COMPACT_ATOMS: atom_id res chain seq x y z
N MET A 1 -68.07 -11.78 42.07
CA MET A 1 -68.23 -10.47 42.73
C MET A 1 -66.87 -10.13 43.27
N ASP A 2 -66.03 -9.57 42.41
CA ASP A 2 -65.74 -8.12 42.39
C ASP A 2 -64.82 -7.81 43.57
N THR A 3 -63.60 -7.26 43.46
CA THR A 3 -63.10 -6.31 42.48
C THR A 3 -61.64 -5.94 42.86
N PHE A 4 -60.92 -5.35 41.90
CA PHE A 4 -59.79 -4.41 42.07
C PHE A 4 -58.39 -4.92 42.46
N MET A 5 -57.76 -5.47 41.43
CA MET A 5 -56.43 -5.10 40.92
C MET A 5 -56.00 -3.65 41.26
N ARG A 6 -54.87 -3.49 41.97
CA ARG A 6 -54.07 -2.25 41.96
C ARG A 6 -52.60 -2.59 41.72
N LEU A 7 -52.21 -2.37 40.48
CA LEU A 7 -50.86 -2.44 39.96
C LEU A 7 -50.15 -1.11 40.30
N VAL A 8 -49.07 -1.17 41.07
CA VAL A 8 -48.20 -0.01 41.33
C VAL A 8 -46.98 -0.15 40.43
N ILE A 9 -46.99 0.54 39.29
CA ILE A 9 -45.82 0.67 38.42
C ILE A 9 -45.00 1.85 38.95
N ALA A 10 -43.98 1.57 39.74
CA ALA A 10 -42.96 2.55 40.10
C ALA A 10 -42.06 2.76 38.88
N GLY A 11 -42.19 3.92 38.25
CA GLY A 11 -41.36 4.37 37.14
C GLY A 11 -39.90 4.48 37.56
N SER A 12 -39.05 3.70 36.91
CA SER A 12 -37.61 3.96 36.85
C SER A 12 -37.31 4.45 35.46
N ALA A 13 -37.13 5.77 35.34
CA ALA A 13 -36.66 6.43 34.14
C ALA A 13 -35.24 5.93 33.84
N LEU A 14 -35.13 4.94 32.95
CA LEU A 14 -33.87 4.62 32.30
C LEU A 14 -33.47 5.84 31.49
N CYS A 15 -32.50 6.61 31.99
CA CYS A 15 -31.71 7.50 31.17
C CYS A 15 -30.98 6.64 30.15
N LEU A 16 -31.59 6.44 28.98
CA LEU A 16 -30.84 6.10 27.78
C LEU A 16 -29.94 7.31 27.48
N SER A 17 -28.74 7.26 28.03
CA SER A 17 -27.62 8.03 27.54
C SER A 17 -27.50 7.77 26.05
N LEU A 18 -27.87 8.79 25.27
CA LEU A 18 -27.57 8.91 23.86
C LEU A 18 -26.06 8.70 23.70
N ILE A 19 -25.66 7.49 23.32
CA ILE A 19 -24.37 7.26 22.69
C ILE A 19 -24.49 7.97 21.35
N ALA A 20 -24.11 9.25 21.33
CA ALA A 20 -23.93 9.96 20.09
C ALA A 20 -22.91 9.14 19.27
N PRO A 21 -23.24 8.68 18.06
CA PRO A 21 -22.21 8.15 17.19
C PRO A 21 -21.17 9.27 17.07
N LYS A 22 -19.92 8.97 17.44
CA LYS A 22 -18.77 9.78 17.02
C LYS A 22 -18.84 9.80 15.50
N THR A 23 -19.49 10.81 14.94
CA THR A 23 -19.26 11.23 13.58
C THR A 23 -17.82 11.74 13.60
N ALA A 24 -16.89 10.81 13.39
CA ALA A 24 -15.52 11.16 13.07
C ALA A 24 -15.63 12.04 11.84
N ALA A 25 -15.45 13.35 12.05
CA ALA A 25 -15.21 14.27 10.97
C ALA A 25 -14.17 13.61 10.07
N ALA A 26 -14.47 13.50 8.78
CA ALA A 26 -13.48 13.07 7.80
C ALA A 26 -12.30 14.04 7.94
N ALA A 27 -11.27 13.60 8.67
CA ALA A 27 -10.01 14.30 8.70
C ALA A 27 -9.55 14.34 7.24
N ASN A 28 -9.14 15.51 6.77
CA ASN A 28 -8.46 15.64 5.48
C ASN A 28 -7.21 14.75 5.54
N CYS A 29 -7.36 13.53 5.08
CA CYS A 29 -6.33 12.54 4.95
C CYS A 29 -5.47 12.93 3.76
N SER A 30 -4.16 13.05 3.98
CA SER A 30 -3.19 13.50 2.98
C SER A 30 -2.09 12.46 2.82
N GLU A 31 -2.50 11.21 2.61
CA GLU A 31 -1.56 10.10 2.42
C GLU A 31 -1.08 10.04 0.95
N PRO A 32 0.20 9.73 0.70
CA PRO A 32 0.73 9.65 -0.65
C PRO A 32 0.15 8.49 -1.47
N GLU A 33 -0.45 7.50 -0.81
CA GLU A 33 -1.08 6.35 -1.46
C GLU A 33 -2.51 6.63 -1.96
N LEU A 34 -3.05 7.84 -1.73
CA LEU A 34 -4.38 8.21 -2.21
C LEU A 34 -4.37 8.40 -3.74
N LEU A 35 -5.45 7.97 -4.37
CA LEU A 35 -5.64 8.06 -5.82
C LEU A 35 -6.65 9.15 -6.17
N GLU A 36 -6.45 9.78 -7.32
CA GLU A 36 -7.43 10.70 -7.93
C GLU A 36 -8.59 9.92 -8.54
N ASP A 37 -9.80 10.50 -8.54
CA ASP A 37 -11.04 10.04 -9.19
C ASP A 37 -11.50 8.58 -8.96
N HIS A 38 -12.77 8.37 -8.57
CA HIS A 38 -13.45 7.05 -8.54
C HIS A 38 -12.84 5.93 -7.68
N HIS A 39 -11.95 6.27 -6.73
CA HIS A 39 -11.37 5.33 -5.76
C HIS A 39 -11.82 5.62 -4.32
N GLU A 40 -13.07 6.04 -4.12
CA GLU A 40 -13.56 6.50 -2.80
C GLU A 40 -13.45 5.41 -1.73
N GLU A 41 -13.72 4.15 -2.08
CA GLU A 41 -13.61 3.02 -1.15
C GLU A 41 -12.16 2.77 -0.71
N TYR A 42 -11.24 2.68 -1.67
CA TYR A 42 -9.82 2.48 -1.41
C TYR A 42 -9.22 3.62 -0.59
N ASN A 43 -9.47 4.87 -0.99
CA ASN A 43 -9.00 6.05 -0.28
C ASN A 43 -9.56 6.10 1.15
N LYS A 44 -10.85 5.77 1.34
CA LYS A 44 -11.46 5.70 2.67
C LYS A 44 -10.74 4.67 3.55
N LEU A 45 -10.43 3.48 3.04
CA LEU A 45 -9.75 2.43 3.79
C LEU A 45 -8.33 2.84 4.21
N ILE A 46 -7.57 3.51 3.33
CA ILE A 46 -6.25 4.06 3.70
C ILE A 46 -6.41 5.04 4.87
N CYS A 47 -7.34 5.98 4.73
CA CYS A 47 -7.52 7.04 5.70
C CYS A 47 -8.03 6.53 7.05
N ASP A 48 -8.94 5.55 7.02
CA ASP A 48 -9.40 4.88 8.22
C ASP A 48 -8.25 4.13 8.90
N GLY A 49 -7.43 3.40 8.14
CA GLY A 49 -6.27 2.69 8.67
C GLY A 49 -5.25 3.63 9.33
N VAL A 50 -4.94 4.76 8.69
CA VAL A 50 -4.01 5.77 9.24
C VAL A 50 -4.58 6.43 10.48
N ARG A 51 -5.87 6.79 10.49
CA ARG A 51 -6.53 7.33 11.69
C ARG A 51 -6.45 6.32 12.83
N ASP A 52 -6.73 5.05 12.56
CA ASP A 52 -6.71 4.00 13.58
C ASP A 52 -5.29 3.77 14.14
N VAL A 53 -4.24 3.88 13.32
CA VAL A 53 -2.85 3.91 13.79
C VAL A 53 -2.59 5.09 14.74
N GLN A 54 -3.09 6.29 14.41
CA GLN A 54 -2.94 7.48 15.25
C GLN A 54 -3.70 7.36 16.58
N GLU A 55 -4.86 6.70 16.55
CA GLU A 55 -5.67 6.38 17.74
C GLU A 55 -5.17 5.17 18.53
N HIS A 56 -4.08 4.52 18.08
CA HIS A 56 -3.52 3.28 18.64
C HIS A 56 -4.47 2.07 18.57
N ASP A 57 -5.51 2.13 17.73
CA ASP A 57 -6.37 0.98 17.42
C ASP A 57 -5.74 0.15 16.29
N TYR A 58 -4.63 -0.52 16.62
CA TYR A 58 -3.85 -1.23 15.62
C TYR A 58 -4.58 -2.42 15.00
N SER A 59 -5.57 -3.01 15.68
CA SER A 59 -6.35 -4.10 15.12
C SER A 59 -7.23 -3.60 13.96
N ARG A 60 -7.97 -2.50 14.16
CA ARG A 60 -8.77 -1.92 13.06
C ARG A 60 -7.91 -1.35 11.94
N ALA A 61 -6.72 -0.84 12.26
CA ALA A 61 -5.77 -0.40 11.25
C ALA A 61 -5.33 -1.56 10.35
N VAL A 62 -5.03 -2.73 10.92
CA VAL A 62 -4.72 -3.95 10.16
C VAL A 62 -5.86 -4.29 9.21
N ASP A 63 -7.09 -4.35 9.71
CA ASP A 63 -8.26 -4.69 8.88
C ASP A 63 -8.43 -3.70 7.72
N SER A 64 -8.26 -2.41 7.99
CA SER A 64 -8.39 -1.36 6.97
C SER A 64 -7.34 -1.49 5.87
N PHE A 65 -6.07 -1.73 6.24
CA PHE A 65 -4.99 -1.92 5.26
C PHE A 65 -5.12 -3.23 4.48
N GLU A 66 -5.55 -4.32 5.11
CA GLU A 66 -5.80 -5.59 4.42
C GLU A 66 -6.92 -5.46 3.39
N ASN A 67 -8.02 -4.79 3.76
CA ASN A 67 -9.12 -4.53 2.84
C ASN A 67 -8.70 -3.61 1.69
N ALA A 68 -7.88 -2.59 1.95
CA ALA A 68 -7.35 -1.73 0.89
C ALA A 68 -6.44 -2.50 -0.08
N LEU A 69 -5.59 -3.40 0.44
CA LEU A 69 -4.72 -4.27 -0.36
C LEU A 69 -5.50 -5.29 -1.21
N ALA A 70 -6.72 -5.65 -0.78
CA ALA A 70 -7.59 -6.56 -1.53
C ALA A 70 -8.26 -5.91 -2.75
N ILE A 71 -8.32 -4.57 -2.81
CA ILE A 71 -8.86 -3.83 -3.95
C ILE A 71 -7.83 -3.88 -5.09
N ARG A 72 -8.24 -4.44 -6.24
CA ARG A 72 -7.42 -4.42 -7.45
C ARG A 72 -7.50 -3.04 -8.08
N LEU A 73 -6.34 -2.40 -8.18
CA LEU A 73 -6.16 -1.18 -8.93
C LEU A 73 -5.62 -1.53 -10.31
N HIS A 74 -5.86 -0.69 -11.31
CA HIS A 74 -5.33 -0.91 -12.66
C HIS A 74 -4.27 0.13 -13.04
N GLU A 75 -4.31 1.28 -12.39
CA GLU A 75 -3.50 2.46 -12.67
C GLU A 75 -2.13 2.38 -11.99
N GLN A 76 -2.11 1.88 -10.75
CA GLN A 76 -0.92 1.79 -9.92
C GLN A 76 -1.02 0.60 -8.95
N PRO A 77 0.07 -0.16 -8.71
CA PRO A 77 0.10 -1.19 -7.68
C PRO A 77 0.04 -0.58 -6.26
N ASN A 78 -0.78 -1.13 -5.36
CA ASN A 78 -0.97 -0.66 -3.98
C ASN A 78 0.07 -1.21 -2.96
N PHE A 79 1.24 -1.66 -3.42
CA PHE A 79 2.25 -2.32 -2.57
C PHE A 79 2.83 -1.44 -1.46
N GLN A 80 2.70 -0.11 -1.58
CA GLN A 80 3.12 0.86 -0.56
C GLN A 80 2.38 0.67 0.78
N LEU A 81 1.26 -0.06 0.79
CA LEU A 81 0.54 -0.40 2.01
C LEU A 81 1.18 -1.54 2.81
N PHE A 82 2.02 -2.40 2.21
CA PHE A 82 2.62 -3.52 2.94
C PHE A 82 3.47 -3.09 4.16
N PRO A 83 4.33 -2.05 4.09
CA PRO A 83 5.01 -1.51 5.26
C PRO A 83 4.06 -0.99 6.35
N LYS A 84 2.96 -0.32 5.98
CA LYS A 84 1.96 0.18 6.95
C LYS A 84 1.24 -0.98 7.63
N LEU A 85 0.85 -1.99 6.86
CA LEU A 85 0.25 -3.24 7.37
C LEU A 85 1.22 -3.96 8.32
N ALA A 86 2.50 -4.06 7.96
CA ALA A 86 3.51 -4.68 8.81
C ALA A 86 3.64 -3.96 10.15
N TRP A 87 3.72 -2.63 10.14
CA TRP A 87 3.80 -1.84 11.35
C TRP A 87 2.55 -1.99 12.23
N ALA A 88 1.36 -1.84 11.65
CA ALA A 88 0.10 -2.02 12.38
C ALA A 88 -0.01 -3.43 12.97
N SER A 89 0.32 -4.47 12.20
CA SER A 89 0.31 -5.87 12.66
C SER A 89 1.27 -6.09 13.83
N PHE A 90 2.50 -5.57 13.74
CA PHE A 90 3.48 -5.66 14.82
C PHE A 90 2.96 -4.98 16.09
N LYS A 91 2.39 -3.77 15.96
CA LYS A 91 1.84 -3.01 17.09
C LYS A 91 0.58 -3.65 17.70
N ALA A 92 -0.16 -4.42 16.92
CA ALA A 92 -1.27 -5.26 17.38
C ALA A 92 -0.82 -6.59 18.02
N GLY A 93 0.49 -6.89 18.08
CA GLY A 93 1.02 -8.16 18.59
C GLY A 93 0.96 -9.32 17.61
N GLN A 94 0.60 -9.07 16.34
CA GLN A 94 0.47 -10.07 15.27
C GLN A 94 1.81 -10.25 14.53
N THR A 95 2.83 -10.76 15.24
CA THR A 95 4.22 -10.82 14.75
C THR A 95 4.36 -11.56 13.42
N GLU A 96 3.75 -12.74 13.27
CA GLU A 96 3.81 -13.52 12.02
C GLU A 96 3.21 -12.73 10.84
N LYS A 97 2.07 -12.08 11.04
CA LYS A 97 1.45 -11.24 10.00
C LYS A 97 2.36 -10.08 9.61
N ALA A 98 3.03 -9.45 10.59
CA ALA A 98 3.98 -8.38 10.35
C ALA A 98 5.17 -8.86 9.49
N GLU A 99 5.71 -10.03 9.79
CA GLU A 99 6.81 -10.65 9.03
C GLU A 99 6.40 -10.94 7.58
N VAL A 100 5.20 -11.52 7.39
CA VAL A 100 4.64 -11.77 6.05
C VAL A 100 4.47 -10.46 5.27
N ALA A 101 3.93 -9.41 5.89
CA ALA A 101 3.76 -8.11 5.25
C ALA A 101 5.12 -7.47 4.88
N LEU A 102 6.15 -7.59 5.73
CA LEU A 102 7.50 -7.13 5.40
C LEU A 102 8.13 -7.91 4.25
N GLU A 103 7.93 -9.23 4.21
CA GLU A 103 8.44 -10.07 3.11
C GLU A 103 7.78 -9.67 1.78
N LYS A 104 6.46 -9.43 1.77
CA LYS A 104 5.76 -8.87 0.59
C LYS A 104 6.31 -7.50 0.21
N ALA A 105 6.51 -6.60 1.18
CA ALA A 105 7.07 -5.27 0.91
C ALA A 105 8.46 -5.36 0.24
N ARG A 106 9.31 -6.28 0.69
CA ARG A 106 10.65 -6.51 0.11
C ARG A 106 10.56 -7.03 -1.32
N LEU A 107 9.74 -8.06 -1.56
CA LEU A 107 9.54 -8.61 -2.90
C LEU A 107 8.95 -7.56 -3.85
N SER A 108 7.91 -6.84 -3.43
CA SER A 108 7.33 -5.73 -4.20
C SER A 108 8.36 -4.65 -4.51
N LEU A 109 9.20 -4.26 -3.54
CA LEU A 109 10.26 -3.30 -3.79
C LEU A 109 11.26 -3.82 -4.83
N SER A 110 11.65 -5.10 -4.75
CA SER A 110 12.53 -5.71 -5.75
C SER A 110 11.94 -5.65 -7.16
N VAL A 111 10.62 -5.88 -7.31
CA VAL A 111 9.92 -5.70 -8.60
C VAL A 111 9.95 -4.24 -9.04
N PHE A 112 9.56 -3.32 -8.15
CA PHE A 112 9.52 -1.88 -8.44
C PHE A 112 10.89 -1.31 -8.86
N THR A 113 11.97 -1.81 -8.26
CA THR A 113 13.35 -1.40 -8.59
C THR A 113 13.94 -2.11 -9.82
N GLY A 114 13.25 -3.09 -10.41
CA GLY A 114 13.71 -3.86 -11.57
C GLY A 114 14.65 -5.03 -11.25
N ILE A 115 14.87 -5.35 -9.96
CA ILE A 115 15.65 -6.53 -9.54
C ILE A 115 14.91 -7.81 -9.90
N LEU A 116 13.60 -7.84 -9.66
CA LEU A 116 12.72 -8.90 -10.12
C LEU A 116 11.90 -8.37 -11.29
N LYS A 117 11.61 -9.24 -12.26
CA LYS A 117 10.80 -8.90 -13.43
C LYS A 117 9.53 -9.72 -13.45
N CYS A 118 8.42 -9.10 -13.86
CA CYS A 118 7.21 -9.82 -14.22
C CYS A 118 7.37 -10.31 -15.67
N GLU A 119 7.33 -11.61 -15.89
CA GLU A 119 7.32 -12.22 -17.22
C GLU A 119 5.95 -12.82 -17.50
N GLU A 120 5.40 -12.54 -18.69
CA GLU A 120 4.11 -13.06 -19.12
C GLU A 120 4.28 -14.45 -19.76
N HIS A 121 3.46 -15.40 -19.32
CA HIS A 121 3.36 -16.76 -19.81
C HIS A 121 1.90 -17.07 -20.18
N GLU A 122 1.65 -18.25 -20.76
CA GLU A 122 0.30 -18.64 -21.21
C GLU A 122 -0.76 -18.59 -20.09
N ASP A 123 -0.36 -18.87 -18.85
CA ASP A 123 -1.25 -18.96 -17.69
C ASP A 123 -1.26 -17.71 -16.79
N GLY A 124 -0.56 -16.62 -17.19
CA GLY A 124 -0.49 -15.38 -16.43
C GLY A 124 0.94 -14.85 -16.28
N TYR A 125 1.27 -14.29 -15.12
CA TYR A 125 2.59 -13.70 -14.86
C TYR A 125 3.40 -14.56 -13.91
N GLN A 126 4.73 -14.53 -14.07
CA GLN A 126 5.68 -15.13 -13.12
C GLN A 126 6.78 -14.12 -12.77
N LEU A 127 7.21 -14.12 -11.51
CA LEU A 127 8.37 -13.34 -11.09
C LEU A 127 9.65 -14.07 -11.45
N MET A 128 10.55 -13.35 -12.11
CA MET A 128 11.83 -13.85 -12.58
C MET A 128 12.98 -13.09 -11.89
N ASN A 129 14.00 -13.82 -11.48
CA ASN A 129 15.21 -13.25 -10.90
C ASN A 129 16.14 -12.67 -11.99
N PRO A 130 17.24 -11.97 -11.62
CA PRO A 130 18.18 -11.42 -12.61
C PRO A 130 18.88 -12.46 -13.51
N HIS A 131 18.83 -13.74 -13.16
CA HIS A 131 19.39 -14.85 -13.92
C HIS A 131 18.37 -15.49 -14.89
N GLY A 132 17.12 -15.01 -14.89
CA GLY A 132 16.05 -15.58 -15.72
C GLY A 132 15.45 -16.86 -15.14
N GLU A 133 15.59 -17.08 -13.82
CA GLU A 133 14.98 -18.23 -13.13
C GLU A 133 13.72 -17.78 -12.38
N PRO A 134 12.70 -18.65 -12.28
CA PRO A 134 11.51 -18.37 -11.48
C PRO A 134 11.83 -18.15 -10.00
N VAL A 135 11.22 -17.13 -9.42
CA VAL A 135 11.21 -16.85 -7.98
C VAL A 135 10.33 -17.90 -7.28
N THR A 136 10.93 -18.68 -6.37
CA THR A 136 10.28 -19.84 -5.70
C THR A 136 9.84 -19.53 -4.27
N GLU A 137 10.06 -18.30 -3.83
CA GLU A 137 9.67 -17.79 -2.52
C GLU A 137 8.16 -17.93 -2.31
N ARG A 138 7.76 -18.35 -1.10
CA ARG A 138 6.38 -18.69 -0.73
C ARG A 138 5.34 -17.61 -1.06
N LEU A 139 5.74 -16.35 -1.12
CA LEU A 139 4.86 -15.21 -1.34
C LEU A 139 4.92 -14.66 -2.78
N SER A 140 5.68 -15.30 -3.68
CA SER A 140 5.84 -14.84 -5.07
C SER A 140 4.50 -14.68 -5.77
N ASP A 141 3.63 -15.69 -5.73
CA ASP A 141 2.30 -15.64 -6.35
C ASP A 141 1.44 -14.48 -5.85
N GLN A 142 1.49 -14.19 -4.55
CA GLN A 142 0.72 -13.10 -3.95
C GLN A 142 1.26 -11.74 -4.39
N VAL A 143 2.58 -11.61 -4.52
CA VAL A 143 3.21 -10.38 -5.01
C VAL A 143 2.97 -10.23 -6.50
N THR A 144 3.03 -11.30 -7.28
CA THR A 144 2.67 -11.31 -8.71
C THR A 144 1.27 -10.75 -8.93
N LEU A 145 0.28 -11.18 -8.15
CA LEU A 145 -1.10 -10.70 -8.28
C LEU A 145 -1.27 -9.19 -8.03
N VAL A 146 -0.40 -8.60 -7.22
CA VAL A 146 -0.45 -7.17 -6.85
C VAL A 146 0.44 -6.33 -7.77
N MET A 147 1.58 -6.88 -8.20
CA MET A 147 2.65 -6.16 -8.88
C MET A 147 2.71 -6.43 -10.37
N CYS A 148 2.18 -7.53 -10.89
CA CYS A 148 2.32 -7.91 -12.29
C CYS A 148 1.02 -7.70 -13.06
N GLY A 149 1.15 -7.18 -14.28
CA GLY A 149 0.06 -6.90 -15.18
C GLY A 149 0.49 -5.90 -16.24
N ALA A 150 0.01 -6.07 -17.47
CA ALA A 150 0.37 -5.22 -18.60
C ALA A 150 0.16 -3.71 -18.33
N ALA A 151 -0.80 -3.36 -17.47
CA ALA A 151 -1.05 -1.98 -17.08
C ALA A 151 0.10 -1.35 -16.26
N TYR A 152 0.83 -2.17 -15.48
CA TYR A 152 1.92 -1.71 -14.63
C TYR A 152 3.27 -1.66 -15.33
N ASP A 153 3.45 -2.37 -16.45
CA ASP A 153 4.69 -2.35 -17.22
C ASP A 153 5.08 -0.92 -17.60
N TYR A 154 4.10 -0.09 -17.95
CA TYR A 154 4.32 1.33 -18.21
C TYR A 154 4.86 2.10 -16.99
N VAL A 155 4.33 1.82 -15.79
CA VAL A 155 4.74 2.45 -14.53
C VAL A 155 6.19 2.08 -14.23
N TYR A 156 6.53 0.78 -14.28
CA TYR A 156 7.88 0.32 -13.97
C TYR A 156 8.91 0.79 -15.00
N GLN A 157 8.57 0.86 -16.28
CA GLN A 157 9.49 1.38 -17.31
C GLN A 157 9.86 2.85 -17.08
N ARG A 158 8.96 3.65 -16.48
CA ARG A 158 9.18 5.09 -16.27
C ARG A 158 9.73 5.46 -14.91
N GLN A 159 9.40 4.68 -13.88
CA GLN A 159 9.66 5.02 -12.48
C GLN A 159 10.62 4.05 -11.79
N SER A 160 11.23 3.11 -12.51
CA SER A 160 12.22 2.21 -11.91
C SER A 160 13.49 2.94 -11.51
N LEU A 161 14.13 2.42 -10.47
CA LEU A 161 15.46 2.87 -10.06
C LEU A 161 16.48 2.70 -11.20
N GLU A 162 16.39 1.60 -11.97
CA GLU A 162 17.23 1.36 -13.15
C GLU A 162 17.17 2.53 -14.14
N ARG A 163 15.96 2.98 -14.49
CA ARG A 163 15.75 4.12 -15.38
C ARG A 163 16.36 5.42 -14.84
N VAL A 164 16.16 5.70 -13.55
CA VAL A 164 16.75 6.87 -12.89
C VAL A 164 18.28 6.82 -12.95
N LEU A 165 18.88 5.64 -12.74
CA LEU A 165 20.32 5.45 -12.82
C LEU A 165 20.84 5.59 -14.27
N GLU A 166 20.11 5.08 -15.27
CA GLU A 166 20.43 5.27 -16.68
C GLU A 166 20.42 6.75 -17.10
N GLU A 167 19.39 7.49 -16.69
CA GLU A 167 19.25 8.91 -16.97
C GLU A 167 20.35 9.73 -16.28
N ALA A 168 20.67 9.42 -15.03
CA ALA A 168 21.80 10.02 -14.32
C ALA A 168 23.13 9.76 -15.04
N ALA A 169 23.40 8.52 -15.44
CA ALA A 169 24.62 8.13 -16.16
C ALA A 169 24.72 8.85 -17.52
N MET A 170 23.59 9.14 -18.18
CA MET A 170 23.58 9.91 -19.42
C MET A 170 24.02 11.36 -19.18
N VAL A 171 23.54 11.99 -18.11
CA VAL A 171 23.95 13.35 -17.71
C VAL A 171 25.43 13.40 -17.37
N GLU A 172 25.93 12.43 -16.60
CA GLU A 172 27.36 12.32 -16.25
C GLU A 172 28.24 12.25 -17.51
N ARG A 173 27.88 11.40 -18.49
CA ARG A 173 28.59 11.31 -19.77
C ARG A 173 28.54 12.61 -20.57
N TYR A 174 27.39 13.28 -20.59
CA TYR A 174 27.27 14.58 -21.28
C TYR A 174 28.20 15.62 -20.66
N LEU A 175 28.25 15.69 -19.33
CA LEU A 175 29.14 16.59 -18.61
C LEU A 175 30.61 16.28 -18.89
N ASP A 176 31.01 15.00 -18.91
CA ASP A 176 32.37 14.59 -19.26
C ASP A 176 32.77 15.05 -20.68
N VAL A 177 31.92 14.78 -21.68
CA VAL A 177 32.16 15.21 -23.07
C VAL A 177 32.30 16.72 -23.18
N LYS A 178 31.44 17.48 -22.48
CA LYS A 178 31.49 18.94 -22.48
C LYS A 178 32.81 19.48 -21.88
N HIS A 179 33.29 18.90 -20.78
CA HIS A 179 34.57 19.30 -20.18
C HIS A 179 35.73 19.03 -21.14
N ARG A 180 35.76 17.84 -21.75
CA ARG A 180 36.81 17.48 -22.72
C ARG A 180 36.86 18.41 -23.92
N ILE A 181 35.70 18.85 -24.44
CA ILE A 181 35.65 19.84 -25.53
C ILE A 181 36.18 21.20 -25.07
N ALA A 182 35.85 21.64 -23.85
CA ALA A 182 36.34 22.90 -23.30
C ALA A 182 37.87 22.88 -23.13
N ASP A 183 38.44 21.78 -22.66
CA ASP A 183 39.89 21.62 -22.48
C ASP A 183 40.64 21.65 -23.81
N VAL A 184 40.09 21.01 -24.86
CA VAL A 184 40.65 21.08 -26.22
C VAL A 184 40.66 22.52 -26.72
N ASN A 185 39.54 23.24 -26.58
CA ASN A 185 39.42 24.62 -27.06
C ASN A 185 40.25 25.63 -26.25
N ALA A 186 40.61 25.32 -25.00
CA ALA A 186 41.48 26.15 -24.18
C ALA A 186 42.99 25.92 -24.46
N SER A 187 43.32 24.89 -25.24
CA SER A 187 44.69 24.49 -25.59
C SER A 187 45.15 25.05 -26.96
N GLU A 188 44.24 25.70 -27.70
CA GLU A 188 44.48 26.39 -28.97
C GLU A 188 44.75 27.89 -28.76
#